data_AF-A0A0Q0V9E9-F1
#
_entry.id   AF-A0A0Q0V9E9-F1
#
_cell.length_a   1.000
_cell.length_b   1.000
_cell.length_c   1.000
_cell.angle_alpha   90.00
_cell.angle_beta   90.00
_cell.angle_gamma   90.00
#
_symmetry.space_group_name_H-M   'P 1'
#
loop_
_entity.id
_entity.type
_entity.pdbx_description
1 polymer ?
#
loop_
_entity_poly.entity_id
_entity_poly.type
_entity_poly.pdbx_seq_one_letter_code
_entity_poly.pdbx_strand_id
1 'polypeptide(L)'
;MDDFIDWLSRYLGIDRNPTATIIVSVSVFCLGILINESLKAYGKYRERRAIREIVRRNYLIFKNYLFEQAENLKVFERQVSIKSSPNFNLYVNSCSALDNYREISYGNSFRAFFVGAENIRLRRNILKAQAFDNLYSSLSSIKIEQERMFPILARFQQDAAPIVTRLNLSMKDAFENIGDIYIKLKKQPPNTSFVDWLNQREKLDEDYLAKPNSKGIVMVKKYFIAILNFEEANAEPITQILDVKEFWNYHHKIQVAIGDIDSLRILVNSTKQCCSTMSNKFCQTGENLASFYQPLFNRKLK
;
A
#
# COMPACT_ATOMS: atom_id res chain seq x y z
N MET A 1 -8.51 35.59 63.30
CA MET A 1 -7.07 35.70 62.96
C MET A 1 -6.30 36.18 64.18
N ASP A 2 -6.80 37.20 64.89
CA ASP A 2 -6.22 37.66 66.17
C ASP A 2 -6.12 36.57 67.24
N ASP A 3 -7.16 35.76 67.47
CA ASP A 3 -7.10 34.66 68.45
C ASP A 3 -6.00 33.63 68.14
N PHE A 4 -5.72 33.42 66.85
CA PHE A 4 -4.66 32.53 66.39
C PHE A 4 -3.28 33.15 66.56
N ILE A 5 -3.13 34.46 66.29
CA ILE A 5 -1.89 35.21 66.50
C ILE A 5 -1.57 35.28 68.00
N ASP A 6 -2.55 35.54 68.85
CA ASP A 6 -2.39 35.60 70.31
C ASP A 6 -2.04 34.22 70.89
N TRP A 7 -2.66 33.16 70.38
CA TRP A 7 -2.29 31.78 70.73
C TRP A 7 -0.84 31.46 70.32
N LEU A 8 -0.44 31.80 69.10
CA LEU A 8 0.91 31.52 68.57
C LEU A 8 1.99 32.37 69.26
N SER A 9 1.67 33.63 69.57
CA SER A 9 2.54 34.56 70.30
C SER A 9 2.82 34.05 71.70
N ARG A 10 1.79 33.56 72.41
CA ARG A 10 1.93 32.93 73.73
C ARG A 10 2.69 31.60 73.66
N TYR A 11 2.46 30.79 72.62
CA TYR A 11 3.11 29.49 72.44
C TYR A 11 4.60 29.60 72.12
N LEU A 12 5.01 30.58 71.29
CA LEU A 12 6.40 30.78 70.88
C LEU A 12 7.18 31.74 71.81
N GLY A 13 6.52 32.44 72.72
CA GLY A 13 7.15 33.43 73.60
C GLY A 13 7.64 34.68 72.87
N ILE A 14 7.03 35.01 71.72
CA ILE A 14 7.40 36.14 70.85
C ILE A 14 6.29 37.19 70.94
N ASP A 15 6.66 38.47 70.93
CA ASP A 15 5.69 39.57 70.88
C ASP A 15 4.72 39.44 69.70
N ARG A 16 3.50 39.96 69.90
CA ARG A 16 2.39 39.85 68.95
C ARG A 16 2.74 40.41 67.56
N ASN A 17 3.45 41.55 67.51
CA ASN A 17 3.79 42.23 66.26
C ASN A 17 4.77 41.42 65.38
N PRO A 18 5.91 40.90 65.90
CA PRO A 18 6.75 39.97 65.15
C PRO A 18 6.01 38.69 64.72
N THR A 19 5.17 38.13 65.59
CA THR A 19 4.38 36.92 65.29
C THR A 19 3.44 37.14 64.11
N ALA A 20 2.71 38.26 64.09
CA ALA A 20 1.86 38.65 62.97
C ALA A 20 2.68 38.82 61.68
N THR A 21 3.86 39.45 61.77
CA THR A 21 4.75 39.66 60.61
C THR A 21 5.24 38.33 60.02
N ILE A 22 5.60 37.37 60.86
CA ILE A 22 6.00 36.02 60.44
C ILE A 22 4.84 35.31 59.73
N ILE A 23 3.64 35.33 60.32
CA ILE A 23 2.44 34.69 59.74
C ILE A 23 2.10 35.30 58.38
N VAL A 24 2.13 36.63 58.26
CA VAL A 24 1.88 37.33 57.00
C VAL A 24 2.95 36.95 55.97
N SER A 25 4.23 36.95 56.35
CA SER A 25 5.34 36.61 55.44
C SER A 25 5.25 35.18 54.92
N VAL A 26 4.96 34.20 55.79
CA VAL A 26 4.75 32.80 55.41
C VAL A 26 3.52 32.66 54.52
N SER A 27 2.42 33.37 54.85
CA SER A 27 1.20 33.33 54.05
C SER A 27 1.42 33.90 52.64
N VAL A 28 2.11 35.04 52.51
CA VAL A 28 2.45 35.66 51.22
C VAL A 28 3.40 34.75 50.43
N PHE A 29 4.37 34.11 51.09
CA PHE A 29 5.26 33.16 50.44
C PHE A 29 4.50 31.92 49.90
N CYS A 30 3.64 31.31 50.72
CA CYS A 30 2.79 30.21 50.31
C CYS A 30 1.85 30.61 49.16
N LEU A 31 1.23 31.80 49.24
CA LEU A 31 0.39 32.34 48.18
C LEU A 31 1.19 32.54 46.89
N GLY A 32 2.41 33.05 46.98
CA GLY A 32 3.32 33.21 45.85
C GLY A 32 3.64 31.89 45.16
N ILE A 33 3.94 30.83 45.93
CA ILE A 33 4.15 29.47 45.40
C ILE A 33 2.87 28.97 44.70
N LEU A 34 1.71 29.11 45.35
CA LEU A 34 0.43 28.67 44.80
C LEU A 34 0.08 29.36 43.49
N ILE A 35 0.26 30.69 43.40
CA ILE A 35 0.03 31.46 42.17
C ILE A 35 1.00 30.98 41.07
N ASN A 36 2.29 30.82 41.38
CA ASN A 36 3.28 30.39 40.39
C ASN A 36 2.98 28.99 39.83
N GLU A 37 2.68 28.01 40.70
CA GLU A 37 2.31 26.66 40.26
C GLU A 37 0.99 26.64 39.50
N SER A 38 0.03 27.49 39.88
CA SER A 38 -1.24 27.65 39.14
C SER A 38 -1.02 28.20 37.73
N LEU A 39 -0.15 29.19 37.57
CA LEU A 39 0.21 29.77 36.27
C LEU A 39 0.93 28.73 35.39
N LYS A 40 1.88 27.98 35.95
CA LYS A 40 2.55 26.88 35.23
C LYS A 40 1.56 25.80 34.82
N ALA A 41 0.64 25.41 35.71
CA ALA A 41 -0.39 24.42 35.42
C ALA A 41 -1.32 24.89 34.28
N TYR A 42 -1.72 26.16 34.30
CA TYR A 42 -2.53 26.78 33.24
C TYR A 42 -1.80 26.82 31.89
N GLY A 43 -0.52 27.21 31.88
CA GLY A 43 0.32 27.19 30.68
C GLY A 43 0.40 25.80 30.06
N LYS A 44 0.75 24.79 30.88
CA LYS A 44 0.80 23.39 30.44
C LYS A 44 -0.56 22.86 29.96
N TYR A 45 -1.67 23.28 30.59
CA TYR A 45 -3.01 22.92 30.15
C TYR A 45 -3.32 23.45 28.73
N ARG A 46 -2.97 24.71 28.46
CA ARG A 46 -3.16 25.33 27.13
C ARG A 46 -2.32 24.65 26.06
N GLU A 47 -1.06 24.33 26.37
CA GLU A 47 -0.16 23.59 25.48
C GLU A 47 -0.72 22.20 25.13
N ARG A 48 -1.13 21.42 26.14
CA ARG A 48 -1.76 20.10 25.92
C ARG A 48 -3.02 20.21 25.06
N ARG A 49 -3.84 21.25 25.25
CA ARG A 49 -5.03 21.49 24.41
C ARG A 49 -4.66 21.78 22.96
N ALA A 50 -3.62 22.57 22.71
CA ALA A 50 -3.13 22.85 21.37
C ALA A 50 -2.62 21.57 20.68
N ILE A 51 -1.79 20.77 21.37
CA ILE A 51 -1.29 19.49 20.85
C ILE A 51 -2.43 18.54 20.50
N ARG A 52 -3.43 18.38 21.39
CA ARG A 52 -4.61 17.53 21.12
C ARG A 52 -5.36 17.94 19.85
N GLU A 53 -5.49 19.24 19.60
CA GLU A 53 -6.17 19.77 18.42
C GLU A 53 -5.35 19.56 17.15
N ILE A 54 -4.02 19.72 17.22
CA ILE A 54 -3.11 19.41 16.10
C ILE A 54 -3.16 17.92 15.77
N VAL A 55 -3.07 17.05 16.78
CA VAL A 55 -3.22 15.60 16.62
C VAL A 55 -4.56 15.26 15.99
N ARG A 56 -5.65 15.89 16.42
CA ARG A 56 -6.99 15.68 15.82
C ARG A 56 -7.03 16.03 14.33
N ARG A 57 -6.43 17.15 13.93
CA ARG A 57 -6.39 17.56 12.52
C ARG A 57 -5.57 16.57 11.69
N ASN A 58 -4.37 16.22 12.16
CA ASN A 58 -3.51 15.23 11.49
C ASN A 58 -4.15 13.84 11.44
N TYR A 59 -4.96 13.47 12.43
CA TYR A 59 -5.72 12.23 12.42
C TYR A 59 -6.68 12.15 11.25
N LEU A 60 -7.45 13.23 11.02
CA LEU A 60 -8.42 13.29 9.92
C LEU A 60 -7.71 13.31 8.57
N ILE A 61 -6.63 14.07 8.45
CA ILE A 61 -5.79 14.08 7.23
C ILE A 61 -5.26 12.68 6.94
N PHE A 62 -4.68 12.01 7.95
CA PHE A 62 -4.14 10.66 7.79
C PHE A 62 -5.23 9.64 7.41
N LYS A 63 -6.37 9.67 8.09
CA LYS A 63 -7.50 8.78 7.77
C LYS A 63 -7.98 8.97 6.32
N ASN A 64 -8.20 10.22 5.90
CA ASN A 64 -8.68 10.50 4.54
C ASN A 64 -7.63 10.11 3.49
N TYR A 65 -6.36 10.39 3.78
CA TYR A 65 -5.24 9.94 2.96
C TYR A 65 -5.26 8.43 2.71
N LEU A 66 -5.53 7.60 3.73
CA LEU A 66 -5.58 6.14 3.57
C LEU A 66 -6.66 5.71 2.57
N PHE A 67 -7.85 6.32 2.63
CA PHE A 67 -8.93 6.01 1.69
C PHE A 67 -8.61 6.49 0.27
N GLU A 68 -8.10 7.71 0.12
CA GLU A 68 -7.69 8.24 -1.18
C GLU A 68 -6.57 7.39 -1.81
N GLN A 69 -5.56 7.01 -1.02
CA GLN A 69 -4.47 6.19 -1.52
C GLN A 69 -4.93 4.76 -1.86
N ALA A 70 -5.88 4.20 -1.12
CA ALA A 70 -6.49 2.92 -1.46
C ALA A 70 -7.22 2.99 -2.82
N GLU A 71 -8.00 4.05 -3.06
CA GLU A 71 -8.66 4.25 -4.35
C GLU A 71 -7.66 4.47 -5.49
N ASN A 72 -6.61 5.26 -5.28
CA ASN A 72 -5.54 5.43 -6.27
C ASN A 72 -4.88 4.10 -6.64
N LEU A 73 -4.65 3.22 -5.66
CA LEU A 73 -4.09 1.88 -5.90
C LEU A 73 -5.06 0.99 -6.70
N LYS A 74 -6.37 1.05 -6.44
CA LYS A 74 -7.38 0.32 -7.24
C LYS A 74 -7.42 0.84 -8.68
N VAL A 75 -7.29 2.15 -8.88
CA VAL A 75 -7.25 2.75 -10.22
C VAL A 75 -6.01 2.25 -10.97
N PHE A 76 -4.84 2.29 -10.32
CA PHE A 76 -3.60 1.78 -10.91
C PHE A 76 -3.67 0.28 -11.21
N GLU A 77 -4.21 -0.54 -10.31
CA GLU A 77 -4.43 -1.98 -10.51
C GLU A 77 -5.23 -2.27 -11.79
N ARG A 78 -6.24 -1.45 -12.08
CA ARG A 78 -7.05 -1.57 -13.31
C ARG A 78 -6.28 -1.20 -14.57
N GLN A 79 -5.35 -0.24 -14.46
CA GLN A 79 -4.51 0.21 -15.59
C GLN A 79 -3.37 -0.76 -15.91
N VAL A 80 -2.87 -1.47 -14.90
CA VAL A 80 -1.91 -2.58 -15.07
C VAL A 80 -2.61 -3.69 -15.87
N SER A 81 -2.27 -3.84 -17.14
CA SER A 81 -2.87 -4.87 -17.98
C SER A 81 -1.89 -5.41 -19.00
N ILE A 82 -2.19 -6.61 -19.47
CA ILE A 82 -1.46 -7.29 -20.55
C ILE A 82 -1.72 -6.60 -21.91
N LYS A 83 -2.79 -5.81 -22.03
CA LYS A 83 -3.22 -5.17 -23.29
C LYS A 83 -2.79 -3.70 -23.42
N SER A 84 -2.42 -3.03 -22.33
CA SER A 84 -2.07 -1.61 -22.33
C SER A 84 -0.56 -1.45 -22.53
N SER A 85 -0.18 -0.60 -23.48
CA SER A 85 1.15 0.02 -23.51
C SER A 85 1.40 0.67 -22.13
N PRO A 86 2.62 0.63 -21.56
CA PRO A 86 2.91 1.01 -20.17
C PRO A 86 2.82 2.52 -19.86
N ASN A 87 1.92 3.26 -20.54
CA ASN A 87 1.67 4.68 -20.31
C ASN A 87 0.51 4.87 -19.33
N PHE A 88 0.77 4.63 -18.05
CA PHE A 88 -0.16 4.97 -16.97
C PHE A 88 0.57 5.69 -15.83
N ASN A 89 -0.11 6.65 -15.19
CA ASN A 89 0.47 7.46 -14.13
C ASN A 89 0.13 6.84 -12.77
N LEU A 90 1.15 6.50 -11.98
CA LEU A 90 0.97 6.21 -10.57
C LEU A 90 0.81 7.53 -9.81
N TYR A 91 -0.40 7.79 -9.31
CA TYR A 91 -0.65 8.92 -8.42
C TYR A 91 -0.33 8.51 -6.97
N VAL A 92 0.86 8.88 -6.52
CA VAL A 92 1.26 8.78 -5.11
C VAL A 92 0.94 10.09 -4.42
N ASN A 93 0.02 10.05 -3.45
CA ASN A 93 -0.25 11.22 -2.62
C ASN A 93 0.80 11.28 -1.49
N SER A 94 1.38 12.45 -1.26
CA SER A 94 2.19 12.71 -0.07
C SER A 94 1.27 12.91 1.14
N CYS A 95 1.53 12.21 2.25
CA CYS A 95 0.76 12.39 3.48
C CYS A 95 1.49 13.31 4.47
N SER A 96 1.15 14.59 4.47
CA SER A 96 1.73 15.58 5.41
C SER A 96 1.51 15.24 6.89
N ALA A 97 0.50 14.41 7.21
CA ALA A 97 0.26 13.97 8.58
C ALA A 97 1.40 13.10 9.12
N LEU A 98 2.06 12.29 8.29
CA LEU A 98 3.16 11.42 8.74
C LEU A 98 4.34 12.24 9.27
N ASP A 99 4.71 13.32 8.58
CA ASP A 99 5.77 14.23 8.99
C ASP A 99 5.36 15.03 10.23
N ASN A 100 4.14 15.55 10.25
CA ASN A 100 3.61 16.28 11.40
C ASN A 100 3.59 15.43 12.67
N TYR A 101 3.24 14.14 12.59
CA TYR A 101 3.26 13.24 13.75
C TYR A 101 4.68 12.97 14.27
N ARG A 102 5.67 12.94 13.38
CA ARG A 102 7.08 12.84 13.76
C ARG A 102 7.52 14.07 14.55
N GLU A 103 7.16 15.27 14.08
CA GLU A 103 7.53 16.53 14.74
C GLU A 103 6.84 16.72 16.09
N ILE A 104 5.56 16.38 16.21
CA ILE A 104 4.85 16.45 17.49
C ILE A 104 5.50 15.50 18.51
N SER A 105 6.04 14.37 18.05
CA SER A 105 6.58 13.25 18.84
C SER A 105 5.51 12.48 19.66
N TYR A 106 5.74 11.17 19.84
CA TYR A 106 4.89 10.32 20.68
C TYR A 106 4.80 10.86 22.12
N GLY A 107 5.91 11.29 22.71
CA GLY A 107 5.99 11.72 24.10
C GLY A 107 5.14 12.95 24.40
N ASN A 108 5.17 13.98 23.54
CA ASN A 108 4.37 15.18 23.76
C ASN A 108 2.88 14.90 23.55
N SER A 109 2.53 14.12 22.53
CA SER A 109 1.16 13.65 22.33
C SER A 109 0.66 12.86 23.54
N PHE A 110 1.44 11.89 24.02
CA PHE A 110 1.06 11.07 25.17
C PHE A 110 0.79 11.94 26.40
N ARG A 111 1.69 12.88 26.70
CA ARG A 111 1.49 13.86 27.79
C ARG A 111 0.22 14.68 27.57
N ALA A 112 -0.08 15.08 26.35
CA ALA A 112 -1.27 15.85 26.04
C ALA A 112 -2.57 15.06 26.27
N PHE A 113 -2.59 13.74 26.04
CA PHE A 113 -3.81 12.93 26.18
C PHE A 113 -3.97 12.27 27.56
N PHE A 114 -2.89 12.01 28.30
CA PHE A 114 -2.94 11.18 29.51
C PHE A 114 -2.41 11.85 30.78
N VAL A 115 -1.72 12.99 30.68
CA VAL A 115 -1.16 13.70 31.85
C VAL A 115 -1.98 14.95 32.18
N GLY A 116 -2.13 15.25 33.47
CA GLY A 116 -2.81 16.44 33.96
C GLY A 116 -4.16 16.14 34.63
N ALA A 117 -4.59 17.04 35.51
CA ALA A 117 -5.82 16.88 36.29
C ALA A 117 -7.07 16.78 35.40
N GLU A 118 -7.04 17.34 34.19
CA GLU A 118 -8.14 17.25 33.24
C GLU A 118 -8.38 15.83 32.67
N ASN A 119 -7.43 14.91 32.87
CA ASN A 119 -7.44 13.56 32.28
C ASN A 119 -7.74 12.43 33.31
N ILE A 120 -8.15 12.76 34.54
CA ILE A 120 -8.36 11.82 35.67
C ILE A 120 -9.52 10.80 35.46
N ARG A 121 -10.28 10.87 34.36
CA ARG A 121 -11.45 9.99 34.11
C ARG A 121 -11.06 8.52 33.82
N LEU A 122 -10.88 7.72 34.88
CA LEU A 122 -10.44 6.32 34.88
C LEU A 122 -11.17 5.38 33.90
N ARG A 123 -12.52 5.38 33.86
CA ARG A 123 -13.29 4.39 33.06
C ARG A 123 -13.12 4.50 31.54
N ARG A 124 -12.76 5.67 31.00
CA ARG A 124 -12.56 5.86 29.54
C ARG A 124 -11.09 5.79 29.12
N ASN A 125 -10.16 5.70 30.07
CA ASN A 125 -8.74 5.77 29.77
C ASN A 125 -8.20 4.53 29.06
N ILE A 126 -8.78 3.34 29.29
CA ILE A 126 -8.35 2.10 28.60
C ILE A 126 -8.65 2.19 27.09
N LEU A 127 -9.90 2.48 26.71
CA LEU A 127 -10.28 2.62 25.30
C LEU A 127 -9.55 3.77 24.61
N LYS A 128 -9.29 4.86 25.34
CA LYS A 128 -8.51 6.01 24.84
C LYS A 128 -7.04 5.64 24.61
N ALA A 129 -6.43 4.87 25.52
CA ALA A 129 -5.08 4.35 25.36
C ALA A 129 -4.98 3.41 24.16
N GLN A 130 -5.90 2.46 24.03
CA GLN A 130 -5.99 1.57 22.87
C GLN A 130 -6.12 2.36 21.55
N ALA A 131 -6.97 3.38 21.53
CA ALA A 131 -7.13 4.24 20.35
C ALA A 131 -5.86 5.04 20.01
N PHE A 132 -5.12 5.48 21.03
CA PHE A 132 -3.86 6.20 20.88
C PHE A 132 -2.75 5.28 20.35
N ASP A 133 -2.62 4.09 20.91
CA ASP A 133 -1.64 3.10 20.47
C ASP A 133 -1.96 2.62 19.05
N ASN A 134 -3.24 2.43 18.72
CA ASN A 134 -3.67 2.08 17.37
C ASN A 134 -3.29 3.17 16.35
N LEU A 135 -3.44 4.45 16.69
CA LEU A 135 -3.01 5.55 15.83
C LEU A 135 -1.50 5.47 15.52
N TYR A 136 -0.65 5.36 16.54
CA TYR A 136 0.80 5.34 16.36
C TYR A 136 1.30 4.05 15.72
N SER A 137 0.69 2.91 16.03
CA SER A 137 0.92 1.64 15.34
C SER A 137 0.57 1.74 13.86
N SER A 138 -0.58 2.33 13.54
CA SER A 138 -1.02 2.57 12.15
C SER A 138 -0.02 3.47 11.42
N LEU A 139 0.41 4.59 12.00
CA LEU A 139 1.39 5.48 11.39
C LEU A 139 2.70 4.76 11.05
N SER A 140 3.21 3.95 11.96
CA SER A 140 4.43 3.17 11.76
C SER A 140 4.27 2.12 10.66
N SER A 141 3.20 1.32 10.72
CA SER A 141 2.90 0.26 9.76
C SER A 141 2.74 0.82 8.35
N ILE A 142 1.96 1.89 8.18
CA ILE A 142 1.70 2.51 6.87
C ILE A 142 2.97 3.09 6.26
N LYS A 143 3.83 3.72 7.07
CA LYS A 143 5.11 4.24 6.59
C LYS A 143 6.00 3.12 6.01
N ILE A 144 6.11 2.00 6.72
CA ILE A 144 6.87 0.83 6.25
C ILE A 144 6.30 0.30 4.93
N GLU A 145 4.97 0.24 4.81
CA GLU A 145 4.33 -0.22 3.58
C GLU A 145 4.56 0.73 2.41
N GLN A 146 4.51 2.05 2.63
CA GLN A 146 4.83 3.04 1.61
C GLN A 146 6.27 2.90 1.10
N GLU A 147 7.24 2.77 2.02
CA GLU A 147 8.66 2.59 1.69
C GLU A 147 8.90 1.30 0.88
N ARG A 148 8.14 0.24 1.13
CA ARG A 148 8.22 -1.02 0.39
C ARG A 148 7.52 -0.97 -0.97
N MET A 149 6.35 -0.35 -1.02
CA MET A 149 5.46 -0.41 -2.17
C MET A 149 5.89 0.54 -3.29
N PHE A 150 6.25 1.79 -2.97
CA PHE A 150 6.54 2.79 -4.01
C PHE A 150 7.69 2.37 -4.95
N PRO A 151 8.79 1.76 -4.49
CA PRO A 151 9.82 1.24 -5.39
C PRO A 151 9.30 0.16 -6.35
N ILE A 152 8.43 -0.75 -5.88
CA ILE A 152 7.86 -1.83 -6.70
C ILE A 152 6.98 -1.22 -7.80
N LEU A 153 6.11 -0.28 -7.44
CA LEU A 153 5.20 0.36 -8.39
C LEU A 153 5.94 1.26 -9.38
N ALA A 154 6.97 1.97 -8.93
CA ALA A 154 7.80 2.81 -9.79
C ALA A 154 8.62 1.99 -10.80
N ARG A 155 9.10 0.80 -10.41
CA ARG A 155 9.86 -0.09 -11.29
C ARG A 155 9.01 -0.82 -12.32
N PHE A 156 7.70 -0.96 -12.10
CA PHE A 156 6.84 -1.70 -13.02
C PHE A 156 6.99 -1.25 -14.48
N GLN A 157 7.04 0.06 -14.76
CA GLN A 157 7.21 0.55 -16.13
C GLN A 157 8.56 0.17 -16.73
N GLN A 158 9.62 0.26 -15.91
CA GLN A 158 10.99 -0.09 -16.31
C GLN A 158 11.12 -1.59 -16.57
N ASP A 159 10.42 -2.42 -15.81
CA ASP A 159 10.47 -3.88 -15.92
C ASP A 159 9.53 -4.39 -17.04
N ALA A 160 8.39 -3.74 -17.27
CA ALA A 160 7.40 -4.15 -18.26
C ALA A 160 7.86 -3.87 -19.70
N ALA A 161 8.49 -2.72 -19.97
CA ALA A 161 8.93 -2.32 -21.31
C ALA A 161 9.87 -3.34 -22.00
N PRO A 162 10.95 -3.84 -21.36
CA PRO A 162 11.82 -4.84 -21.97
C PRO A 162 11.12 -6.18 -22.18
N ILE A 163 10.24 -6.60 -21.25
CA ILE A 163 9.47 -7.83 -21.40
C ILE A 163 8.50 -7.73 -22.59
N VAL A 164 7.80 -6.61 -22.74
CA VAL A 164 6.88 -6.39 -23.88
C VAL A 164 7.66 -6.37 -25.20
N THR A 165 8.83 -5.74 -25.23
CA THR A 165 9.68 -5.71 -26.42
C THR A 165 10.13 -7.11 -26.81
N ARG A 166 10.62 -7.89 -25.84
CA ARG A 166 11.06 -9.27 -26.05
C ARG A 166 9.90 -10.18 -26.47
N LEU A 167 8.72 -10.01 -25.84
CA LEU A 167 7.50 -10.72 -26.19
C LEU A 167 7.07 -10.46 -27.64
N ASN A 168 7.09 -9.20 -28.08
CA ASN A 168 6.71 -8.85 -29.45
C ASN A 168 7.66 -9.49 -30.47
N LEU A 169 8.95 -9.51 -30.18
CA LEU A 169 9.96 -10.17 -31.02
C LEU A 169 9.75 -11.69 -31.06
N SER A 170 9.64 -12.34 -29.90
CA SER A 170 9.44 -13.79 -29.83
C SER A 170 8.11 -14.24 -30.44
N MET A 171 7.04 -13.47 -30.25
CA MET A 171 5.75 -13.73 -30.91
C MET A 171 5.84 -13.60 -32.43
N LYS A 172 6.49 -12.53 -32.93
CA LYS A 172 6.71 -12.36 -34.37
C LYS A 172 7.46 -13.54 -34.95
N ASP A 173 8.59 -13.91 -34.33
CA ASP A 173 9.40 -15.04 -34.76
C ASP A 173 8.58 -16.33 -34.75
N ALA A 174 7.82 -16.61 -33.68
CA ALA A 174 6.99 -17.80 -33.60
C ALA A 174 5.95 -17.87 -34.72
N PHE A 175 5.23 -16.78 -35.00
CA PHE A 175 4.26 -16.74 -36.10
C PHE A 175 4.89 -16.89 -37.48
N GLU A 176 6.03 -16.23 -37.73
CA GLU A 176 6.76 -16.35 -39.00
C GLU A 176 7.24 -17.80 -39.21
N ASN A 177 7.82 -18.45 -38.20
CA ASN A 177 8.28 -19.83 -38.36
C ASN A 177 7.12 -20.83 -38.55
N ILE A 178 5.99 -20.63 -37.85
CA ILE A 178 4.77 -21.45 -38.07
C ILE A 178 4.28 -21.28 -39.52
N GLY A 179 4.21 -20.04 -40.01
CA GLY A 179 3.77 -19.74 -41.38
C GLY A 179 4.73 -20.30 -42.44
N ASP A 180 6.04 -20.19 -42.22
CA ASP A 180 7.05 -20.70 -43.14
C ASP A 180 6.98 -22.21 -43.30
N ILE A 181 6.79 -22.95 -42.20
CA ILE A 181 6.61 -24.41 -42.23
C ILE A 181 5.35 -24.76 -43.02
N TYR A 182 4.23 -24.11 -42.72
CA TYR A 182 2.98 -24.33 -43.44
C TYR A 182 3.13 -24.09 -44.95
N ILE A 183 3.80 -23.01 -45.36
CA ILE A 183 4.07 -22.69 -46.77
C ILE A 183 4.99 -23.73 -47.42
N LYS A 184 6.04 -24.18 -46.72
CA LYS A 184 6.97 -25.20 -47.23
C LYS A 184 6.25 -26.54 -47.44
N LEU A 185 5.44 -26.97 -46.48
CA LEU A 185 4.66 -28.21 -46.56
C LEU A 185 3.65 -28.15 -47.70
N LYS A 186 2.91 -27.05 -47.84
CA LYS A 186 1.90 -26.91 -48.91
C LYS A 186 2.48 -26.99 -50.34
N LYS A 187 3.79 -26.79 -50.52
CA LYS A 187 4.49 -26.91 -51.82
C LYS A 187 4.89 -28.35 -52.15
N GLN A 188 4.77 -29.30 -51.22
CA GLN A 188 5.11 -30.70 -51.46
C GLN A 188 4.02 -31.45 -52.24
N PRO A 189 4.39 -32.50 -53.01
CA PRO A 189 3.42 -33.30 -53.73
C PRO A 189 2.45 -34.00 -52.76
N PRO A 190 1.14 -34.00 -53.04
CA PRO A 190 0.13 -34.50 -52.11
C PRO A 190 0.23 -36.03 -51.98
N ASN A 191 0.35 -36.49 -50.73
CA ASN A 191 0.04 -37.86 -50.31
C ASN A 191 -1.20 -37.79 -49.38
N THR A 192 -2.06 -38.82 -49.36
CA THR A 192 -3.30 -38.83 -48.57
C THR A 192 -3.05 -38.56 -47.08
N SER A 193 -2.03 -39.18 -46.47
CA SER A 193 -1.67 -38.92 -45.07
C SER A 193 -1.22 -37.47 -44.81
N PHE A 194 -0.56 -36.87 -45.80
CA PHE A 194 -0.08 -35.50 -45.74
C PHE A 194 -1.22 -34.47 -45.85
N VAL A 195 -2.20 -34.75 -46.72
CA VAL A 195 -3.39 -33.92 -46.89
C VAL A 195 -4.23 -33.92 -45.62
N ASP A 196 -4.42 -35.09 -45.00
CA ASP A 196 -5.16 -35.21 -43.74
C ASP A 196 -4.47 -34.44 -42.60
N TRP A 197 -3.14 -34.53 -42.52
CA TRP A 197 -2.36 -33.76 -41.55
C TRP A 197 -2.50 -32.24 -41.76
N LEU A 198 -2.38 -31.77 -43.01
CA LEU A 198 -2.53 -30.35 -43.36
C LEU A 198 -3.91 -29.83 -42.99
N ASN A 199 -4.98 -30.57 -43.30
CA ASN A 199 -6.35 -30.19 -42.95
C ASN A 199 -6.54 -30.06 -41.43
N GLN A 200 -5.98 -30.99 -40.65
CA GLN A 200 -6.03 -30.92 -39.19
C GLN A 200 -5.24 -29.72 -38.64
N ARG A 201 -4.08 -29.42 -39.24
CA ARG A 201 -3.26 -28.27 -38.87
C ARG A 201 -3.93 -26.94 -39.21
N GLU A 202 -4.56 -26.83 -40.39
CA GLU A 202 -5.32 -25.66 -40.83
C GLU A 202 -6.51 -25.38 -39.92
N LYS A 203 -7.19 -26.43 -39.45
CA LYS A 203 -8.29 -26.29 -38.49
C LYS A 203 -7.85 -25.60 -37.19
N LEU A 204 -6.62 -25.81 -36.73
CA LEU A 204 -6.08 -25.11 -35.55
C LEU A 204 -5.92 -23.60 -35.82
N ASP A 205 -5.54 -23.22 -37.04
CA ASP A 205 -5.40 -21.83 -37.45
C ASP A 205 -6.78 -21.17 -37.60
N GLU A 206 -7.73 -21.86 -38.21
CA GLU A 206 -9.12 -21.41 -38.32
C GLU A 206 -9.79 -21.24 -36.95
N ASP A 207 -9.63 -22.21 -36.04
CA ASP A 207 -10.15 -22.14 -34.67
C ASP A 207 -9.55 -20.97 -33.87
N TYR A 208 -8.31 -20.59 -34.18
CA TYR A 208 -7.67 -19.41 -33.61
C TYR A 208 -8.25 -18.13 -34.22
N LEU A 209 -8.32 -18.03 -35.54
CA LEU A 209 -8.76 -16.84 -36.29
C LEU A 209 -10.25 -16.53 -36.10
N ALA A 210 -11.11 -17.55 -35.98
CA ALA A 210 -12.55 -17.42 -35.82
C ALA A 210 -12.99 -16.77 -34.50
N LYS A 211 -12.08 -16.66 -33.51
CA LYS A 211 -12.42 -16.09 -32.20
C LYS A 211 -12.38 -14.56 -32.24
N PRO A 212 -13.42 -13.86 -31.74
CA PRO A 212 -13.50 -12.38 -31.74
C PRO A 212 -12.33 -11.67 -31.03
N ASN A 213 -11.62 -12.39 -30.15
CA ASN A 213 -10.46 -11.92 -29.39
C ASN A 213 -9.18 -12.73 -29.71
N SER A 214 -9.06 -13.28 -30.93
CA SER A 214 -7.91 -14.05 -31.39
C SER A 214 -6.57 -13.34 -31.15
N LYS A 215 -6.55 -12.01 -31.22
CA LYS A 215 -5.38 -11.15 -30.95
C LYS A 215 -4.97 -11.05 -29.48
N GLY A 216 -5.69 -11.67 -28.54
CA GLY A 216 -5.35 -11.64 -27.12
C GLY A 216 -4.19 -12.57 -26.80
N ILE A 217 -3.21 -12.09 -26.00
CA ILE A 217 -2.04 -12.88 -25.55
C ILE A 217 -2.41 -14.25 -24.96
N VAL A 218 -3.55 -14.36 -24.25
CA VAL A 218 -4.05 -15.64 -23.73
C VAL A 218 -4.44 -16.62 -24.84
N MET A 219 -5.05 -16.11 -25.92
CA MET A 219 -5.41 -16.93 -27.08
C MET A 219 -4.19 -17.32 -27.90
N VAL A 220 -3.24 -16.39 -28.08
CA VAL A 220 -1.94 -16.67 -28.71
C VAL A 220 -1.22 -17.80 -27.99
N LYS A 221 -1.13 -17.75 -26.65
CA LYS A 221 -0.51 -18.84 -25.88
C LYS A 221 -1.22 -20.17 -26.08
N LYS A 222 -2.55 -20.20 -26.07
CA LYS A 222 -3.33 -21.43 -26.31
C LYS A 222 -3.07 -21.99 -27.70
N TYR A 223 -3.00 -21.11 -28.70
CA TYR A 223 -2.68 -21.47 -30.07
C TYR A 223 -1.28 -22.09 -30.16
N PHE A 224 -0.25 -21.42 -29.66
CA PHE A 224 1.12 -21.95 -29.64
C PHE A 224 1.25 -23.30 -28.95
N ILE A 225 0.55 -23.52 -27.83
CA ILE A 225 0.51 -24.83 -27.16
C ILE A 225 -0.16 -25.88 -28.04
N ALA A 226 -1.28 -25.55 -28.68
CA ALA A 226 -1.98 -26.47 -29.57
C ALA A 226 -1.10 -26.89 -30.76
N ILE A 227 -0.33 -25.95 -31.30
CA ILE A 227 0.63 -26.19 -32.38
C ILE A 227 1.72 -27.16 -31.93
N LEU A 228 2.41 -26.84 -30.84
CA LEU A 228 3.48 -27.69 -30.30
C LEU A 228 2.98 -29.11 -30.02
N ASN A 229 1.83 -29.25 -29.37
CA ASN A 229 1.27 -30.57 -29.03
C ASN A 229 0.86 -31.36 -30.27
N PHE A 230 0.27 -30.70 -31.27
CA PHE A 230 -0.12 -31.35 -32.52
C PHE A 230 1.10 -31.85 -33.29
N GLU A 231 2.13 -31.01 -33.38
CA GLU A 231 3.33 -31.29 -34.18
C GLU A 231 4.26 -32.28 -33.49
N GLU A 232 4.31 -32.30 -32.15
CA GLU A 232 5.01 -33.34 -31.38
C GLU A 232 4.33 -34.71 -31.53
N ALA A 233 2.99 -34.75 -31.52
CA ALA A 233 2.23 -35.98 -31.72
C ALA A 233 2.23 -36.48 -33.17
N ASN A 234 2.46 -35.59 -34.14
CA ASN A 234 2.37 -35.88 -35.57
C ASN A 234 3.59 -35.32 -36.33
N ALA A 235 4.80 -35.66 -35.87
CA ALA A 235 6.04 -35.04 -36.37
C ALA A 235 6.45 -35.48 -37.78
N GLU A 236 5.97 -36.64 -38.26
CA GLU A 236 6.42 -37.26 -39.51
C GLU A 236 6.41 -36.34 -40.74
N PRO A 237 5.36 -35.53 -40.99
CA PRO A 237 5.37 -34.59 -42.12
C PRO A 237 6.38 -33.46 -41.98
N ILE A 238 6.69 -33.01 -40.76
CA ILE A 238 7.63 -31.91 -40.52
C ILE A 238 9.07 -32.41 -40.61
N THR A 239 9.37 -33.62 -40.12
CA THR A 239 10.72 -34.20 -40.19
C THR A 239 11.14 -34.57 -41.62
N GLN A 240 10.21 -34.57 -42.58
CA GLN A 240 10.52 -34.71 -44.00
C GLN A 240 11.05 -33.43 -44.64
N ILE A 241 10.84 -32.26 -44.02
CA ILE A 241 11.30 -30.95 -44.54
C ILE A 241 12.30 -30.24 -43.64
N LEU A 242 12.38 -30.61 -42.37
CA LEU A 242 13.31 -30.06 -41.39
C LEU A 242 14.21 -31.17 -40.88
N ASP A 243 15.50 -30.88 -40.77
CA ASP A 243 16.38 -31.75 -39.99
C ASP A 243 16.03 -31.70 -38.49
N VAL A 244 16.58 -32.63 -37.71
CA VAL A 244 16.31 -32.71 -36.26
C VAL A 244 16.65 -31.40 -35.55
N LYS A 245 17.72 -30.71 -35.94
CA LYS A 245 18.16 -29.47 -35.31
C LYS A 245 17.19 -28.33 -35.66
N GLU A 246 16.74 -28.24 -36.90
CA GLU A 246 15.78 -27.26 -37.37
C GLU A 246 14.41 -27.45 -36.71
N PHE A 247 13.96 -28.70 -36.58
CA PHE A 247 12.71 -29.04 -35.89
C PHE A 247 12.72 -28.57 -34.44
N TRP A 248 13.77 -28.90 -33.68
CA TRP A 248 13.87 -28.48 -32.28
C TRP A 248 14.08 -26.98 -32.13
N ASN A 249 14.81 -26.34 -33.05
CA ASN A 249 14.96 -24.89 -33.05
C ASN A 249 13.61 -24.18 -33.30
N TYR A 250 12.78 -24.73 -34.18
CA TYR A 250 11.43 -24.25 -34.41
C TYR A 250 10.54 -24.38 -33.14
N HIS A 251 10.49 -25.56 -32.52
CA HIS A 251 9.77 -25.76 -31.25
C HIS A 251 10.29 -24.81 -30.16
N HIS A 252 11.61 -24.63 -30.08
CA HIS A 252 12.23 -23.73 -29.12
C HIS A 252 11.75 -22.29 -29.28
N LYS A 253 11.64 -21.76 -30.52
CA LYS A 253 11.15 -20.39 -30.75
C LYS A 253 9.70 -20.20 -30.26
N ILE A 254 8.82 -21.18 -30.49
CA ILE A 254 7.45 -21.13 -29.98
C ILE A 254 7.45 -21.19 -28.44
N GLN A 255 8.27 -22.06 -27.84
CA GLN A 255 8.40 -22.15 -26.38
C GLN A 255 8.93 -20.86 -25.75
N VAL A 256 9.90 -20.19 -26.38
CA VAL A 256 10.40 -18.89 -25.94
C VAL A 256 9.27 -17.86 -25.91
N ALA A 257 8.45 -17.79 -26.95
CA ALA A 257 7.29 -16.90 -26.99
C ALA A 257 6.28 -17.21 -25.87
N ILE A 258 6.01 -18.49 -25.59
CA ILE A 258 5.17 -18.91 -24.45
C ILE A 258 5.77 -18.44 -23.12
N GLY A 259 7.08 -18.62 -22.93
CA GLY A 259 7.79 -18.21 -21.72
C GLY A 259 7.77 -16.70 -21.48
N ASP A 260 7.85 -15.90 -22.55
CA ASP A 260 7.71 -14.44 -22.47
C ASP A 260 6.29 -14.00 -22.14
N ILE A 261 5.27 -14.70 -22.66
CA ILE A 261 3.87 -14.47 -22.27
C ILE A 261 3.70 -14.72 -20.76
N ASP A 262 4.28 -15.80 -20.24
CA ASP A 262 4.20 -16.11 -18.81
C ASP A 262 4.96 -15.11 -17.95
N SER A 263 6.12 -14.65 -18.41
CA SER A 263 6.90 -13.61 -17.73
C SER A 263 6.10 -12.31 -17.56
N LEU A 264 5.45 -11.85 -18.64
CA LEU A 264 4.59 -10.66 -18.57
C LEU A 264 3.39 -10.89 -17.64
N ARG A 265 2.78 -12.08 -17.69
CA ARG A 265 1.64 -12.43 -16.85
C ARG A 265 2.01 -12.44 -15.37
N ILE A 266 3.18 -13.00 -15.02
CA ILE A 266 3.69 -13.01 -13.65
C ILE A 266 3.88 -11.57 -13.16
N LEU A 267 4.57 -10.73 -13.94
CA LEU A 267 4.80 -9.33 -13.58
C LEU A 267 3.48 -8.57 -13.34
N VAL A 268 2.52 -8.70 -14.26
CA VAL A 268 1.19 -8.09 -14.15
C VAL A 268 0.44 -8.60 -12.91
N ASN A 269 0.40 -9.91 -12.70
CA ASN A 269 -0.33 -10.50 -11.58
C ASN A 269 0.28 -10.13 -10.23
N SER A 270 1.60 -10.20 -10.09
CA SER A 270 2.31 -9.81 -8.87
C SER A 270 2.08 -8.35 -8.53
N THR A 271 2.08 -7.48 -9.54
CA THR A 271 1.83 -6.04 -9.36
C THR A 271 0.38 -5.78 -8.94
N LYS A 272 -0.59 -6.42 -9.60
CA LYS A 272 -2.00 -6.34 -9.20
C LYS A 272 -2.25 -6.82 -7.79
N GLN A 273 -1.66 -7.96 -7.43
CA GLN A 273 -1.77 -8.53 -6.10
C GLN A 273 -1.18 -7.58 -5.05
N CYS A 274 -0.03 -6.96 -5.33
CA CYS A 274 0.55 -5.94 -4.47
C CYS A 274 -0.41 -4.75 -4.28
N CYS A 275 -0.96 -4.20 -5.36
CA CYS A 275 -1.91 -3.08 -5.31
C CYS A 275 -3.17 -3.43 -4.51
N SER A 276 -3.76 -4.59 -4.77
CA SER A 276 -4.98 -5.05 -4.10
C SER A 276 -4.75 -5.27 -2.60
N THR A 277 -3.65 -5.93 -2.24
CA THR A 277 -3.28 -6.19 -0.84
C THR A 277 -3.09 -4.87 -0.08
N MET A 278 -2.38 -3.91 -0.67
CA MET A 278 -2.10 -2.62 -0.04
C MET A 278 -3.34 -1.72 0.03
N SER A 279 -4.15 -1.69 -1.03
CA SER A 279 -5.45 -1.02 -1.02
C SER A 279 -6.31 -1.51 0.12
N ASN A 280 -6.44 -2.83 0.28
CA ASN A 280 -7.23 -3.44 1.36
C ASN A 280 -6.66 -3.06 2.73
N LYS A 281 -5.33 -3.11 2.90
CA LYS A 281 -4.67 -2.73 4.15
C LYS A 281 -4.89 -1.26 4.50
N PHE A 282 -4.80 -0.35 3.53
CA PHE A 282 -5.10 1.07 3.75
C PHE A 282 -6.56 1.29 4.11
N CYS A 283 -7.51 0.65 3.41
CA CYS A 283 -8.93 0.74 3.71
C CYS A 283 -9.24 0.24 5.13
N GLN A 284 -8.76 -0.95 5.50
CA GLN A 284 -8.94 -1.52 6.84
C GLN A 284 -8.32 -0.64 7.93
N THR A 285 -7.14 -0.06 7.67
CA THR A 285 -6.52 0.88 8.61
C THR A 285 -7.36 2.14 8.75
N GLY A 286 -7.89 2.68 7.66
CA GLY A 286 -8.79 3.83 7.66
C GLY A 286 -10.09 3.58 8.43
N GLU A 287 -10.69 2.40 8.26
CA GLU A 287 -11.88 1.94 8.99
C GLU A 287 -11.62 1.78 10.49
N ASN A 288 -10.48 1.17 10.85
CA ASN A 288 -10.05 1.06 12.24
C ASN A 288 -9.84 2.44 12.86
N LEU A 289 -9.22 3.39 12.16
CA LEU A 289 -9.11 4.75 12.65
C LEU A 289 -10.50 5.42 12.78
N ALA A 290 -11.43 5.17 11.85
CA ALA A 290 -12.79 5.71 11.99
C ALA A 290 -13.47 5.22 13.29
N SER A 291 -13.32 3.95 13.65
CA SER A 291 -13.92 3.38 14.87
C SER A 291 -13.26 3.89 16.16
N PHE A 292 -11.95 4.16 16.14
CA PHE A 292 -11.19 4.67 17.28
C PHE A 292 -11.21 6.20 17.46
N TYR A 293 -11.79 6.95 16.52
CA TYR A 293 -11.88 8.41 16.61
C TYR A 293 -12.65 8.90 17.84
N GLN A 294 -13.85 8.35 18.08
CA GLN A 294 -14.67 8.76 19.22
C GLN A 294 -14.03 8.41 20.58
N PRO A 295 -13.47 7.21 20.78
CA PRO A 295 -12.67 6.91 21.97
C PRO A 295 -11.52 7.88 22.23
N LEU A 296 -10.79 8.30 21.18
CA LEU A 296 -9.60 9.15 21.34
C LEU A 296 -9.94 10.62 21.62
N PHE A 297 -10.90 11.18 20.88
CA PHE A 297 -11.23 12.61 20.93
C PHE A 297 -12.52 12.94 21.68
N ASN A 298 -13.25 11.94 22.17
CA ASN A 298 -14.55 12.08 22.82
C ASN A 298 -15.55 12.90 21.97
N ARG A 299 -15.49 12.72 20.65
CA ARG A 299 -16.31 13.41 19.64
C ARG A 299 -16.75 12.42 18.56
N LYS A 300 -17.97 12.55 18.05
CA LYS A 300 -18.38 11.79 16.85
C LYS A 300 -17.61 12.31 15.64
N LEU A 301 -17.25 11.39 14.74
CA LEU A 301 -16.78 11.75 13.41
C LEU A 301 -17.96 12.42 12.69
N LYS A 302 -17.74 13.61 12.13
CA LYS A 302 -18.71 14.28 11.26
C LYS A 302 -18.36 13.97 9.82
#